data_AF-A0A9X3GGP4-F1
#
_entry.id   AF-A0A9X3GGP4-F1
#
_cell.length_a   1.000
_cell.length_b   1.000
_cell.length_c   1.000
_cell.angle_alpha   90.00
_cell.angle_beta   90.00
_cell.angle_gamma   90.00
#
_symmetry.space_group_name_H-M   'P 1'
#
loop_
_entity.id
_entity.type
_entity.pdbx_description
1 polymer ?
#
loop_
_entity_poly.entity_id
_entity_poly.type
_entity_poly.pdbx_seq_one_letter_code
_entity_poly.pdbx_strand_id
1 'polypeptide(L)'
;MRFSLDPDREVPPRELGGILGLYDKPPYRDWLAWWTACWTIFAGLAIAFPTTESARTSSLPRWLDALLAALVFGLLFGVIPAYVRLLVRRRVIRQRRRKDAAAQVPGQPASSVEPLSQGPSHPAPARPPLPVRPPSAPSRPVSLATLDLSSIQRNSVLTEARSSLPYPVARSVRKLQLAGDAREMYDVALRTAETLATVLGITGAAWARHRGVTTEALDKLEVAYVTRGVSQGHWIDVARSMESPLAREEGPVPGMADALRRGKGGSGLLYDLDQLVAEWNRWAHGAGPRNKPEAAERLAETMPHLERALERASFLTEWPWVLIEKSQWRRRERDFLVSASRAMGDHPDFDHMSITTTETLADDIFYILSPTGAIDLTPLVVIRPCPTCHQREVAYADKLDKNKGVSLKTFDRGHVLYEPSLVDEIRTIAHPHGNASDAI
;
A
#
# COMPACT_ATOMS: atom_id res chain seq x y z
N MET A 1 -13.76 -54.06 -3.73
CA MET A 1 -12.52 -53.25 -3.76
C MET A 1 -12.82 -51.95 -4.49
N ARG A 2 -12.99 -50.84 -3.76
CA ARG A 2 -13.19 -49.50 -4.32
C ARG A 2 -11.89 -48.72 -4.13
N PHE A 3 -11.30 -48.25 -5.22
CA PHE A 3 -10.17 -47.34 -5.16
C PHE A 3 -10.67 -45.95 -4.72
N SER A 4 -10.16 -45.49 -3.58
CA SER A 4 -10.35 -44.13 -3.10
C SER A 4 -9.54 -43.19 -4.00
N LEU A 5 -10.23 -42.33 -4.75
CA LEU A 5 -9.60 -41.23 -5.48
C LEU A 5 -9.26 -40.12 -4.48
N ASP A 6 -7.99 -39.74 -4.47
CA ASP A 6 -7.40 -38.69 -3.66
C ASP A 6 -7.89 -37.30 -4.17
N PRO A 7 -8.60 -36.51 -3.35
CA PRO A 7 -9.19 -35.22 -3.75
C PRO A 7 -8.19 -34.08 -3.92
N ASP A 8 -6.89 -34.29 -3.69
CA ASP A 8 -5.86 -33.23 -3.79
C ASP A 8 -5.22 -33.07 -5.19
N ARG A 9 -5.80 -33.67 -6.25
CA ARG A 9 -5.16 -33.73 -7.58
C ARG A 9 -5.63 -32.71 -8.64
N GLU A 10 -6.28 -31.63 -8.24
CA GLU A 10 -6.72 -30.55 -9.15
C GLU A 10 -5.88 -29.26 -9.05
N VAL A 11 -4.57 -29.38 -8.86
CA VAL A 11 -3.66 -28.25 -9.10
C VAL A 11 -3.16 -28.34 -10.54
N PRO A 12 -3.40 -27.34 -11.41
CA PRO A 12 -2.90 -27.36 -12.78
C PRO A 12 -1.37 -27.54 -12.77
N PRO A 13 -0.79 -28.26 -13.74
CA PRO A 13 0.64 -28.53 -13.76
C PRO A 13 1.38 -27.20 -13.76
N ARG A 14 2.01 -26.87 -12.62
CA ARG A 14 3.03 -25.82 -12.56
C ARG A 14 4.04 -26.18 -13.64
N GLU A 15 4.27 -25.24 -14.55
CA GLU A 15 5.31 -25.36 -15.57
C GLU A 15 6.57 -25.94 -14.93
N LEU A 16 6.97 -27.12 -15.41
CA LEU A 16 8.17 -27.87 -15.04
C LEU A 16 9.44 -27.14 -15.52
N GLY A 17 9.54 -25.82 -15.27
CA GLY A 17 10.64 -24.95 -15.67
C GLY A 17 11.62 -24.65 -14.54
N GLY A 18 11.39 -25.14 -13.32
CA GLY A 18 12.35 -25.09 -12.23
C GLY A 18 13.12 -26.40 -12.17
N ILE A 19 14.33 -26.46 -12.73
CA ILE A 19 15.26 -27.57 -12.55
C ILE A 19 15.24 -27.96 -11.06
N LEU A 20 14.61 -29.10 -10.77
CA LEU A 20 14.48 -29.75 -9.44
C LEU A 20 13.75 -28.97 -8.33
N GLY A 21 13.07 -27.85 -8.62
CA GLY A 21 12.37 -27.04 -7.60
C GLY A 21 13.31 -26.48 -6.50
N LEU A 22 14.60 -26.38 -6.82
CA LEU A 22 15.65 -25.96 -5.88
C LEU A 22 15.78 -24.43 -5.79
N TYR A 23 15.43 -23.71 -6.87
CA TYR A 23 15.50 -22.25 -6.97
C TYR A 23 14.11 -21.62 -6.90
N ASP A 24 13.99 -20.49 -6.21
CA ASP A 24 12.70 -19.83 -5.95
C ASP A 24 12.20 -19.01 -7.15
N LYS A 25 13.11 -18.67 -8.06
CA LYS A 25 12.87 -17.88 -9.27
C LYS A 25 13.51 -18.60 -10.46
N PRO A 26 13.14 -18.25 -11.71
CA PRO A 26 13.91 -18.66 -12.87
C PRO A 26 15.41 -18.38 -12.64
N PRO A 27 16.34 -19.26 -13.03
CA PRO A 27 17.75 -19.16 -12.68
C PRO A 27 18.37 -17.78 -12.96
N TYR A 28 17.95 -17.12 -14.04
CA TYR A 28 18.43 -15.79 -14.42
C TYR A 28 18.01 -14.67 -13.43
N ARG A 29 17.03 -14.89 -12.55
CA ARG A 29 16.55 -13.94 -11.54
C ARG A 29 16.86 -14.36 -10.10
N ASP A 30 17.49 -15.52 -9.88
CA ASP A 30 17.86 -15.97 -8.54
C ASP A 30 19.33 -15.64 -8.26
N TRP A 31 19.59 -14.80 -7.27
CA TRP A 31 20.96 -14.42 -6.90
C TRP A 31 21.80 -15.63 -6.47
N LEU A 32 21.17 -16.68 -5.91
CA LEU A 32 21.87 -17.89 -5.47
C LEU A 32 22.34 -18.73 -6.68
N ALA A 33 21.60 -18.70 -7.78
CA ALA A 33 22.03 -19.35 -9.02
C ALA A 33 23.28 -18.66 -9.60
N TRP A 34 23.30 -17.32 -9.62
CA TRP A 34 24.47 -16.55 -10.05
C TRP A 34 25.66 -16.71 -9.12
N TRP A 35 25.43 -16.76 -7.81
CA TRP A 35 26.46 -17.07 -6.82
C TRP A 35 27.11 -18.43 -7.08
N THR A 36 26.29 -19.46 -7.30
CA THR A 36 26.75 -20.81 -7.63
C THR A 36 27.59 -20.83 -8.91
N ALA A 37 27.10 -20.17 -9.97
CA ALA A 37 27.81 -20.07 -11.24
C ALA A 37 29.17 -19.36 -11.06
N CYS A 38 29.20 -18.26 -10.31
CA CYS A 38 30.42 -17.51 -10.03
C CYS A 38 31.48 -18.37 -9.32
N TRP A 39 31.13 -19.07 -8.23
CA TRP A 39 32.07 -19.93 -7.50
C TRP A 39 32.53 -21.13 -8.30
N THR A 40 31.64 -21.72 -9.12
CA THR A 40 31.97 -22.85 -9.99
C THR A 40 33.01 -22.42 -11.05
N ILE A 41 32.79 -21.26 -11.68
CA ILE A 41 33.73 -20.70 -12.67
C ILE A 41 35.06 -20.32 -11.99
N PHE A 42 35.00 -19.65 -10.84
CA PHE A 42 36.19 -19.22 -10.11
C PHE A 42 37.06 -20.41 -9.69
N ALA A 43 36.46 -21.48 -9.14
CA ALA A 43 37.19 -22.70 -8.76
C ALA A 43 37.83 -23.39 -9.98
N GLY A 44 37.09 -23.48 -11.10
CA GLY A 44 37.62 -24.04 -12.35
C GLY A 44 38.81 -23.26 -12.89
N LEU A 45 38.72 -21.93 -12.91
CA LEU A 45 39.80 -21.06 -13.40
C LEU A 45 41.03 -21.08 -12.48
N ALA A 46 40.84 -21.06 -11.16
CA ALA A 46 41.94 -21.08 -10.20
C ALA A 46 42.82 -22.34 -10.32
N ILE A 47 42.23 -23.49 -10.70
CA ILE A 47 42.95 -24.76 -10.88
C ILE A 47 43.51 -24.90 -12.29
N ALA A 48 42.80 -24.40 -13.31
CA ALA A 48 43.30 -24.38 -14.67
C ALA A 48 44.53 -23.48 -14.84
N PHE A 49 44.61 -22.39 -14.07
CA PHE A 49 45.66 -21.36 -14.17
C PHE A 49 46.31 -21.05 -12.80
N PRO A 50 47.12 -21.97 -12.25
CA PRO A 50 47.80 -21.73 -10.98
C PRO A 50 48.81 -20.57 -11.09
N THR A 51 48.82 -19.67 -10.10
CA THR A 51 49.59 -18.41 -10.15
C THR A 51 51.08 -18.53 -9.78
N THR A 52 51.55 -19.69 -9.32
CA THR A 52 52.96 -19.95 -8.99
C THR A 52 53.30 -21.44 -9.10
N GLU A 53 54.61 -21.78 -9.15
CA GLU A 53 55.19 -23.14 -9.24
C GLU A 53 54.82 -24.06 -8.04
N SER A 54 53.54 -24.30 -7.85
CA SER A 54 53.06 -25.30 -6.90
C SER A 54 53.44 -26.68 -7.44
N ALA A 55 54.32 -27.39 -6.73
CA ALA A 55 54.74 -28.74 -7.07
C ALA A 55 53.50 -29.63 -7.30
N ARG A 56 53.47 -30.35 -8.43
CA ARG A 56 52.35 -31.24 -8.78
C ARG A 56 52.21 -32.32 -7.70
N THR A 57 51.14 -32.23 -6.91
CA THR A 57 50.80 -33.26 -5.91
C THR A 57 49.77 -34.26 -6.45
N SER A 58 49.04 -33.95 -7.53
CA SER A 58 48.08 -34.87 -8.15
C SER A 58 48.69 -35.61 -9.35
N SER A 59 48.35 -36.89 -9.47
CA SER A 59 48.68 -37.72 -10.63
C SER A 59 47.66 -37.58 -11.78
N LEU A 60 46.63 -36.75 -11.61
CA LEU A 60 45.56 -36.57 -12.58
C LEU A 60 45.90 -35.46 -13.60
N PRO A 61 45.37 -35.54 -14.84
CA PRO A 61 45.44 -34.44 -15.78
C PRO A 61 44.76 -33.18 -15.20
N ARG A 62 45.39 -32.01 -15.37
CA ARG A 62 44.90 -30.73 -14.81
C ARG A 62 43.44 -30.40 -15.16
N TRP A 63 43.00 -30.74 -16.37
CA TRP A 63 41.62 -30.50 -16.79
C TRP A 63 40.62 -31.32 -15.97
N LEU A 64 41.01 -32.53 -15.55
CA LEU A 64 40.18 -33.41 -14.73
C LEU A 64 40.10 -32.90 -13.29
N ASP A 65 41.22 -32.43 -12.73
CA ASP A 65 41.24 -31.77 -11.42
C ASP A 65 40.36 -30.51 -11.40
N ALA A 66 40.42 -29.69 -12.46
CA ALA A 66 39.58 -28.51 -12.58
C ALA A 66 38.08 -28.87 -12.67
N LEU A 67 37.73 -29.93 -13.39
CA LEU A 67 36.35 -30.41 -13.53
C LEU A 67 35.83 -30.99 -12.20
N LEU A 68 36.64 -31.78 -11.51
CA LEU A 68 36.32 -32.33 -10.19
C LEU A 68 36.09 -31.20 -9.17
N ALA A 69 36.96 -30.20 -9.15
CA ALA A 69 36.80 -29.06 -8.26
C ALA A 69 35.57 -28.23 -8.61
N ALA A 70 35.31 -27.94 -9.88
CA ALA A 70 34.09 -27.25 -10.29
C ALA A 70 32.82 -28.00 -9.81
N LEU A 71 32.81 -29.33 -9.91
CA LEU A 71 31.71 -30.16 -9.43
C LEU A 71 31.56 -30.09 -7.90
N VAL A 72 32.66 -30.24 -7.16
CA VAL A 72 32.67 -30.19 -5.69
C VAL A 72 32.24 -28.81 -5.18
N PHE A 73 32.76 -27.72 -5.76
CA PHE A 73 32.38 -26.37 -5.38
C PHE A 73 30.93 -26.04 -5.78
N GLY A 74 30.48 -26.45 -6.96
CA GLY A 74 29.08 -26.29 -7.37
C GLY A 74 28.10 -27.02 -6.44
N LEU A 75 28.49 -28.21 -5.95
CA LEU A 75 27.70 -28.96 -4.96
C LEU A 75 27.70 -28.28 -3.59
N LEU A 76 28.88 -27.94 -3.06
CA LEU A 76 29.06 -27.38 -1.71
C LEU A 76 28.51 -25.96 -1.57
N PHE A 77 28.70 -25.11 -2.57
CA PHE A 77 28.34 -23.68 -2.51
C PHE A 77 27.07 -23.35 -3.29
N GLY A 78 26.52 -24.29 -4.07
CA GLY A 78 25.27 -24.11 -4.78
C GLY A 78 24.16 -25.03 -4.30
N VAL A 79 24.30 -26.32 -4.56
CA VAL A 79 23.22 -27.30 -4.34
C VAL A 79 22.87 -27.43 -2.86
N ILE A 80 23.87 -27.55 -1.98
CA ILE A 80 23.64 -27.71 -0.54
C ILE A 80 22.99 -26.46 0.06
N PRO A 81 23.47 -25.22 -0.14
CA PRO A 81 22.82 -24.01 0.36
C PRO A 81 21.38 -23.84 -0.16
N ALA A 82 21.15 -24.15 -1.44
CA ALA A 82 19.80 -24.07 -2.01
C ALA A 82 18.86 -25.11 -1.39
N TYR A 83 19.35 -26.32 -1.12
CA TYR A 83 18.59 -27.36 -0.41
C TYR A 83 18.30 -26.98 1.05
N VAL A 84 19.28 -26.45 1.79
CA VAL A 84 19.09 -25.97 3.17
C VAL A 84 18.04 -24.86 3.21
N ARG A 85 18.09 -23.91 2.27
CA ARG A 85 17.08 -22.84 2.13
C ARG A 85 15.68 -23.41 1.89
N LEU A 86 15.55 -24.42 1.03
CA LEU A 86 14.29 -25.13 0.79
C LEU A 86 13.75 -25.79 2.08
N LEU A 87 14.61 -26.45 2.86
CA LEU A 87 14.22 -27.06 4.13
C LEU A 87 13.77 -26.04 5.18
N VAL A 88 14.49 -24.93 5.32
CA VAL A 88 14.10 -23.83 6.23
C VAL A 88 12.74 -23.27 5.83
N ARG A 89 12.52 -23.03 4.54
CA ARG A 89 11.23 -22.55 4.02
C ARG A 89 10.09 -23.51 4.34
N ARG A 90 10.27 -24.82 4.07
CA ARG A 90 9.27 -25.85 4.40
C ARG A 90 8.98 -25.90 5.91
N ARG A 91 10.01 -25.71 6.74
CA ARG A 91 9.87 -25.66 8.20
C ARG A 91 9.08 -24.43 8.67
N VAL A 92 9.36 -23.25 8.13
CA VAL A 92 8.64 -22.01 8.44
C VAL A 92 7.17 -22.09 8.03
N ILE A 93 6.88 -22.62 6.84
CA ILE A 93 5.49 -22.81 6.37
C ILE A 93 4.73 -23.78 7.29
N ARG A 94 5.35 -24.90 7.69
CA ARG A 94 4.76 -25.84 8.66
C ARG A 94 4.51 -25.18 10.02
N GLN A 95 5.43 -24.34 10.50
CA GLN A 95 5.25 -23.60 11.75
C GLN A 95 4.09 -22.60 11.67
N ARG A 96 3.95 -21.86 10.56
CA ARG A 96 2.81 -20.95 10.35
C ARG A 96 1.49 -21.71 10.35
N ARG A 97 1.38 -22.79 9.58
CA ARG A 97 0.17 -23.64 9.57
C ARG A 97 -0.17 -24.21 10.94
N ARG A 98 0.83 -24.58 11.75
CA ARG A 98 0.60 -25.02 13.14
C ARG A 98 0.09 -23.89 14.04
N LYS A 99 0.61 -22.67 13.89
CA LYS A 99 0.12 -21.51 14.62
C LYS A 99 -1.31 -21.15 14.20
N ASP A 100 -1.60 -21.18 12.91
CA ASP A 100 -2.95 -20.88 12.39
C ASP A 100 -3.96 -21.96 12.84
N ALA A 101 -3.58 -23.23 12.81
CA ALA A 101 -4.40 -24.34 13.30
C ALA A 101 -4.59 -24.31 14.83
N ALA A 102 -3.58 -23.85 15.60
CA ALA A 102 -3.70 -23.67 17.04
C ALA A 102 -4.52 -22.43 17.42
N ALA A 103 -4.54 -21.39 16.57
CA ALA A 103 -5.37 -20.20 16.75
C ALA A 103 -6.85 -20.46 16.41
N GLN A 104 -7.15 -21.46 15.58
CA GLN A 104 -8.50 -21.99 15.42
C GLN A 104 -8.86 -22.85 16.64
N VAL A 105 -9.30 -22.20 17.72
CA VAL A 105 -9.83 -22.86 18.92
C VAL A 105 -11.04 -23.73 18.54
N PRO A 106 -11.00 -25.06 18.73
CA PRO A 106 -12.17 -25.91 18.57
C PRO A 106 -13.04 -25.74 19.81
N GLY A 107 -13.94 -24.76 19.79
CA GLY A 107 -14.77 -24.51 20.97
C GLY A 107 -15.73 -23.34 20.93
N GLN A 108 -15.95 -22.67 19.80
CA GLN A 108 -17.06 -21.71 19.71
C GLN A 108 -18.31 -22.48 19.28
N PRO A 109 -19.25 -22.81 20.19
CA PRO A 109 -20.48 -23.49 19.83
C PRO A 109 -21.24 -22.63 18.83
N ALA A 110 -21.75 -23.27 17.78
CA ALA A 110 -22.66 -22.65 16.83
C ALA A 110 -23.78 -21.93 17.59
N SER A 111 -23.84 -20.61 17.41
CA SER A 111 -24.88 -19.77 18.00
C SER A 111 -26.23 -20.37 17.64
N SER A 112 -26.93 -20.86 18.65
CA SER A 112 -28.23 -21.49 18.53
C SER A 112 -29.23 -20.39 18.17
N VAL A 113 -29.71 -20.42 16.93
CA VAL A 113 -30.80 -19.54 16.48
C VAL A 113 -32.05 -19.94 17.26
N GLU A 114 -32.47 -19.02 18.14
CA GLU A 114 -33.67 -19.12 18.97
C GLU A 114 -34.93 -19.11 18.07
N PRO A 115 -35.85 -20.09 18.21
CA PRO A 115 -37.04 -20.15 17.38
C PRO A 115 -38.08 -19.12 17.87
N LEU A 116 -38.38 -18.15 17.01
CA LEU A 116 -39.48 -17.21 17.17
C LEU A 116 -40.83 -17.95 17.29
N SER A 117 -41.50 -17.68 18.40
CA SER A 117 -42.83 -18.14 18.77
C SER A 117 -43.88 -17.77 17.71
N GLN A 118 -44.54 -18.78 17.12
CA GLN A 118 -45.66 -18.62 16.20
C GLN A 118 -46.96 -18.36 16.99
N GLY A 119 -47.58 -17.21 16.73
CA GLY A 119 -48.96 -16.91 17.16
C GLY A 119 -50.02 -17.52 16.21
N PRO A 120 -51.29 -17.61 16.64
CA PRO A 120 -52.33 -18.34 15.92
C PRO A 120 -52.69 -17.69 14.59
N SER A 121 -52.63 -18.49 13.53
CA SER A 121 -52.93 -18.15 12.15
C SER A 121 -54.43 -18.22 11.86
N HIS A 122 -54.99 -17.11 11.38
CA HIS A 122 -56.27 -17.11 10.67
C HIS A 122 -56.11 -17.78 9.28
N PRO A 123 -57.12 -18.52 8.79
CA PRO A 123 -57.04 -19.17 7.48
C PRO A 123 -57.18 -18.14 6.36
N ALA A 124 -56.11 -17.97 5.57
CA ALA A 124 -56.13 -17.20 4.33
C ALA A 124 -56.69 -18.05 3.17
N PRO A 125 -57.46 -17.46 2.24
CA PRO A 125 -58.07 -18.18 1.13
C PRO A 125 -57.04 -18.67 0.11
N ALA A 126 -57.33 -19.83 -0.49
CA ALA A 126 -56.46 -20.54 -1.42
C ALA A 126 -56.06 -19.68 -2.63
N ARG A 127 -54.74 -19.48 -2.81
CA ARG A 127 -54.17 -18.88 -4.03
C ARG A 127 -54.08 -19.95 -5.13
N PRO A 128 -54.47 -19.61 -6.38
CA PRO A 128 -54.30 -20.51 -7.52
C PRO A 128 -52.81 -20.75 -7.84
N PRO A 129 -52.47 -21.91 -8.41
CA PRO A 129 -51.09 -22.29 -8.70
C PRO A 129 -50.46 -21.36 -9.76
N LEU A 130 -49.26 -20.88 -9.47
CA LEU A 130 -48.46 -20.09 -10.42
C LEU A 130 -47.91 -20.99 -11.54
N PRO A 131 -47.87 -20.50 -12.79
CA PRO A 131 -47.34 -21.25 -13.92
C PRO A 131 -45.83 -21.47 -13.77
N VAL A 132 -45.40 -22.70 -14.04
CA VAL A 132 -43.99 -23.14 -14.02
C VAL A 132 -43.22 -22.34 -15.07
N ARG A 133 -42.24 -21.54 -14.62
CA ARG A 133 -41.38 -20.73 -15.49
C ARG A 133 -40.33 -21.66 -16.14
N PRO A 134 -40.21 -21.71 -17.48
CA PRO A 134 -39.21 -22.54 -18.15
C PRO A 134 -37.78 -22.08 -17.83
N PRO A 135 -36.79 -22.98 -17.93
CA PRO A 135 -35.40 -22.70 -17.61
C PRO A 135 -34.89 -21.51 -18.43
N SER A 136 -34.27 -20.57 -17.72
CA SER A 136 -33.71 -19.36 -18.31
C SER A 136 -32.59 -19.73 -19.27
N ALA A 137 -32.68 -19.26 -20.51
CA ALA A 137 -31.66 -19.45 -21.52
C ALA A 137 -30.30 -18.90 -21.03
N PRO A 138 -29.17 -19.51 -21.45
CA PRO A 138 -27.84 -19.03 -21.07
C PRO A 138 -27.67 -17.57 -21.47
N SER A 139 -27.25 -16.76 -20.49
CA SER A 139 -26.92 -15.34 -20.67
C SER A 139 -25.98 -15.20 -21.86
N ARG A 140 -26.40 -14.41 -22.86
CA ARG A 140 -25.55 -14.02 -23.99
C ARG A 140 -24.21 -13.50 -23.42
N PRO A 141 -23.05 -13.95 -23.93
CA PRO A 141 -21.79 -13.32 -23.57
C PRO A 141 -21.92 -11.83 -23.91
N VAL A 142 -21.77 -10.98 -22.91
CA VAL A 142 -21.67 -9.54 -23.11
C VAL A 142 -20.49 -9.38 -24.06
N SER A 143 -20.78 -8.97 -25.30
CA SER A 143 -19.74 -8.53 -26.23
C SER A 143 -18.91 -7.53 -25.45
N LEU A 144 -17.61 -7.83 -25.30
CA LEU A 144 -16.60 -6.94 -24.74
C LEU A 144 -16.70 -5.62 -25.50
N ALA A 145 -17.61 -4.75 -25.06
CA ALA A 145 -17.67 -3.37 -25.49
C ALA A 145 -16.31 -2.83 -25.09
N THR A 146 -15.49 -2.53 -26.10
CA THR A 146 -14.18 -1.94 -25.92
C THR A 146 -14.33 -0.80 -24.92
N LEU A 147 -13.79 -0.98 -23.71
CA LEU A 147 -13.90 0.01 -22.65
C LEU A 147 -13.43 1.34 -23.23
N ASP A 148 -14.31 2.34 -23.25
CA ASP A 148 -13.96 3.65 -23.80
C ASP A 148 -13.06 4.40 -22.81
N LEU A 149 -11.76 4.16 -22.93
CA LEU A 149 -10.73 4.83 -22.13
C LEU A 149 -10.85 6.35 -22.23
N SER A 150 -11.27 6.89 -23.38
CA SER A 150 -11.44 8.34 -23.57
C SER A 150 -12.60 8.89 -22.76
N SER A 151 -13.64 8.08 -22.51
CA SER A 151 -14.73 8.45 -21.59
C SER A 151 -14.23 8.49 -20.15
N ILE A 152 -13.40 7.53 -19.74
CA ILE A 152 -12.82 7.52 -18.39
C ILE A 152 -11.92 8.73 -18.18
N GLN A 153 -11.03 9.03 -19.13
CA GLN A 153 -10.09 10.15 -19.03
C GLN A 153 -10.80 11.51 -18.93
N ARG A 154 -11.95 11.67 -19.60
CA ARG A 154 -12.77 12.89 -19.61
C ARG A 154 -13.83 12.93 -18.50
N ASN A 155 -13.78 12.00 -17.55
CA ASN A 155 -14.70 11.99 -16.41
C ASN A 155 -14.57 13.30 -15.61
N SER A 156 -15.72 13.91 -15.30
CA SER A 156 -15.79 15.17 -14.54
C SER A 156 -15.24 15.03 -13.12
N VAL A 157 -15.48 13.89 -12.45
CA VAL A 157 -14.95 13.60 -11.11
C VAL A 157 -13.43 13.58 -11.12
N LEU A 158 -12.80 12.97 -12.13
CA LEU A 158 -11.34 12.97 -12.25
C LEU A 158 -10.81 14.38 -12.55
N THR A 159 -11.52 15.16 -13.37
CA THR A 159 -11.14 16.53 -13.71
C THR A 159 -11.20 17.44 -12.48
N GLU A 160 -12.29 17.34 -11.71
CA GLU A 160 -12.45 18.06 -10.45
C GLU A 160 -11.36 17.65 -9.46
N ALA A 161 -11.20 16.36 -9.21
CA ALA A 161 -10.19 15.81 -8.29
C ALA A 161 -8.76 16.27 -8.64
N ARG A 162 -8.42 16.28 -9.93
CA ARG A 162 -7.13 16.76 -10.43
C ARG A 162 -6.90 18.26 -10.17
N SER A 163 -7.96 19.07 -10.17
CA SER A 163 -7.85 20.52 -10.03
C SER A 163 -7.93 21.01 -8.58
N SER A 164 -8.59 20.25 -7.70
CA SER A 164 -9.01 20.76 -6.39
C SER A 164 -8.50 19.97 -5.20
N LEU A 165 -8.10 18.69 -5.35
CA LEU A 165 -7.60 17.88 -4.23
C LEU A 165 -6.12 18.18 -3.91
N PRO A 166 -5.62 17.76 -2.72
CA PRO A 166 -4.22 17.90 -2.36
C PRO A 166 -3.29 17.35 -3.42
N TYR A 167 -2.15 18.03 -3.63
CA TYR A 167 -1.22 17.78 -4.72
C TYR A 167 -0.90 16.30 -4.97
N PRO A 168 -0.60 15.46 -3.95
CA PRO A 168 -0.35 14.04 -4.16
C PRO A 168 -1.50 13.32 -4.89
N VAL A 169 -2.75 13.54 -4.46
CA VAL A 169 -3.93 12.91 -5.06
C VAL A 169 -4.13 13.47 -6.47
N ALA A 170 -4.17 14.79 -6.62
CA ALA A 170 -4.38 15.44 -7.89
C ALA A 170 -3.34 15.02 -8.96
N ARG A 171 -2.07 14.92 -8.56
CA ARG A 171 -0.98 14.44 -9.41
C ARG A 171 -1.16 12.98 -9.82
N SER A 172 -1.59 12.12 -8.92
CA SER A 172 -1.90 10.71 -9.24
C SER A 172 -3.09 10.58 -10.20
N VAL A 173 -4.12 11.42 -10.04
CA VAL A 173 -5.26 11.49 -10.98
C VAL A 173 -4.82 12.00 -12.36
N ARG A 174 -3.90 12.98 -12.44
CA ARG A 174 -3.32 13.40 -13.73
C ARG A 174 -2.66 12.21 -14.44
N LYS A 175 -1.89 11.39 -13.73
CA LYS A 175 -1.28 10.19 -14.33
C LYS A 175 -2.32 9.21 -14.83
N LEU A 176 -3.42 9.04 -14.10
CA LEU A 176 -4.53 8.18 -14.52
C LEU A 176 -5.13 8.66 -15.83
N GLN A 177 -5.35 9.97 -15.97
CA GLN A 177 -5.87 10.58 -17.19
C GLN A 177 -4.88 10.52 -18.37
N LEU A 178 -3.58 10.42 -18.10
CA LEU A 178 -2.52 10.35 -19.11
C LEU A 178 -2.14 8.91 -19.50
N ALA A 179 -2.68 7.90 -18.81
CA ALA A 179 -2.37 6.50 -19.10
C ALA A 179 -2.74 6.13 -20.55
N GLY A 180 -1.81 5.48 -21.26
CA GLY A 180 -1.92 5.22 -22.69
C GLY A 180 -2.72 3.97 -23.05
N ASP A 181 -2.90 3.04 -22.11
CA ASP A 181 -3.75 1.86 -22.31
C ASP A 181 -4.44 1.37 -21.03
N ALA A 182 -5.35 0.39 -21.17
CA ALA A 182 -6.15 -0.13 -20.06
C ALA A 182 -5.31 -0.75 -18.94
N ARG A 183 -4.15 -1.32 -19.26
CA ARG A 183 -3.27 -1.93 -18.26
C ARG A 183 -2.57 -0.87 -17.44
N GLU A 184 -2.00 0.14 -18.10
CA GLU A 184 -1.40 1.28 -17.42
C GLU A 184 -2.44 2.02 -16.59
N MET A 185 -3.64 2.25 -17.14
CA MET A 185 -4.73 2.93 -16.43
C MET A 185 -5.16 2.14 -15.18
N TYR A 186 -5.25 0.82 -15.26
CA TYR A 186 -5.51 -0.06 -14.12
C TYR A 186 -4.43 0.07 -13.04
N ASP A 187 -3.15 -0.06 -13.41
CA ASP A 187 -2.04 0.03 -12.45
C ASP A 187 -2.00 1.42 -11.78
N VAL A 188 -2.29 2.48 -12.54
CA VAL A 188 -2.34 3.85 -12.01
C VAL A 188 -3.58 4.08 -11.14
N ALA A 189 -4.75 3.54 -11.49
CA ALA A 189 -5.97 3.67 -10.68
C ALA A 189 -5.77 3.10 -9.27
N LEU A 190 -5.11 1.94 -9.19
CA LEU A 190 -4.72 1.31 -7.95
C LEU A 190 -3.74 2.17 -7.11
N ARG A 191 -2.76 2.81 -7.75
CA ARG A 191 -1.84 3.75 -7.08
C ARG A 191 -2.52 5.04 -6.64
N THR A 192 -3.48 5.54 -7.41
CA THR A 192 -4.31 6.69 -7.04
C THR A 192 -5.13 6.38 -5.78
N ALA A 193 -5.69 5.17 -5.69
CA ALA A 193 -6.39 4.71 -4.48
C ALA A 193 -5.46 4.64 -3.26
N GLU A 194 -4.24 4.11 -3.42
CA GLU A 194 -3.21 4.10 -2.36
C GLU A 194 -2.83 5.52 -1.92
N THR A 195 -2.67 6.43 -2.88
CA THR A 195 -2.33 7.84 -2.61
C THR A 195 -3.45 8.53 -1.85
N LEU A 196 -4.71 8.34 -2.27
CA LEU A 196 -5.88 8.89 -1.58
C LEU A 196 -5.98 8.36 -0.14
N ALA A 197 -5.84 7.05 0.05
CA ALA A 197 -5.84 6.43 1.38
C ALA A 197 -4.73 6.99 2.28
N THR A 198 -3.53 7.17 1.73
CA THR A 198 -2.38 7.75 2.43
C THR A 198 -2.65 9.19 2.85
N VAL A 199 -3.16 10.03 1.95
CA VAL A 199 -3.51 11.43 2.25
C VAL A 199 -4.59 11.52 3.33
N LEU A 200 -5.63 10.69 3.26
CA LEU A 200 -6.68 10.63 4.30
C LEU A 200 -6.10 10.22 5.66
N GLY A 201 -5.24 9.20 5.69
CA GLY A 201 -4.58 8.74 6.91
C GLY A 201 -3.66 9.80 7.52
N ILE A 202 -2.89 10.50 6.67
CA ILE A 202 -2.01 11.60 7.09
C ILE A 202 -2.81 12.77 7.64
N THR A 203 -3.86 13.21 6.95
CA THR A 203 -4.74 14.29 7.43
C THR A 203 -5.36 13.93 8.77
N GLY A 204 -5.83 12.68 8.92
CA GLY A 204 -6.36 12.17 10.18
C GLY A 204 -5.33 12.15 11.31
N ALA A 205 -4.13 11.62 11.05
CA ALA A 205 -3.05 11.55 12.04
C ALA A 205 -2.55 12.95 12.47
N ALA A 206 -2.39 13.87 11.52
CA ALA A 206 -1.98 15.24 11.81
C ALA A 206 -3.03 15.97 12.67
N TRP A 207 -4.30 15.81 12.32
CA TRP A 207 -5.41 16.33 13.11
C TRP A 207 -5.41 15.75 14.53
N ALA A 208 -5.30 14.42 14.65
CA ALA A 208 -5.32 13.74 15.94
C ALA A 208 -4.18 14.22 16.83
N ARG A 209 -2.96 14.33 16.28
CA ARG A 209 -1.80 14.86 16.98
C ARG A 209 -2.02 16.31 17.43
N HIS A 210 -2.54 17.17 16.55
CA HIS A 210 -2.83 18.57 16.88
C HIS A 210 -3.87 18.70 18.00
N ARG A 211 -4.81 17.75 18.11
CA ARG A 211 -5.86 17.72 19.14
C ARG A 211 -5.54 16.85 20.36
N GLY A 212 -4.36 16.21 20.40
CA GLY A 212 -4.01 15.26 21.45
C GLY A 212 -4.92 14.03 21.51
N VAL A 213 -5.57 13.67 20.40
CA VAL A 213 -6.42 12.49 20.28
C VAL A 213 -5.58 11.27 20.00
N THR A 214 -5.83 10.19 20.74
CA THR A 214 -5.14 8.90 20.57
C THR A 214 -6.12 7.81 20.14
N THR A 215 -5.64 6.87 19.32
CA THR A 215 -6.42 5.70 18.89
C THR A 215 -5.49 4.49 18.75
N GLU A 216 -6.03 3.28 18.88
CA GLU A 216 -5.27 2.04 18.67
C GLU A 216 -4.62 1.98 17.28
N ALA A 217 -5.22 2.63 16.28
CA ALA A 217 -4.67 2.70 14.93
C ALA A 217 -3.42 3.60 14.85
N LEU A 218 -3.38 4.69 15.63
CA LEU A 218 -2.19 5.54 15.75
C LEU A 218 -1.05 4.82 16.48
N ASP A 219 -1.36 4.08 17.55
CA ASP A 219 -0.37 3.27 18.25
C ASP A 219 0.24 2.20 17.30
N LYS A 220 -0.61 1.55 16.50
CA LYS A 220 -0.16 0.61 15.46
C LYS A 220 0.67 1.29 14.37
N LEU A 221 0.34 2.52 13.99
CA LEU A 221 1.10 3.29 13.02
C LEU A 221 2.51 3.59 13.57
N GLU A 222 2.61 4.03 14.82
CA GLU A 222 3.89 4.29 15.49
C GLU A 222 4.77 3.03 15.55
N VAL A 223 4.20 1.90 15.96
CA VAL A 223 4.91 0.60 15.95
C VAL A 223 5.32 0.19 14.53
N ALA A 224 4.50 0.48 13.51
CA ALA A 224 4.81 0.15 12.12
C ALA A 224 6.04 0.91 11.62
N TYR A 225 6.20 2.18 11.98
CA TYR A 225 7.39 2.96 11.64
C TYR A 225 8.68 2.29 12.11
N VAL A 226 8.70 1.78 13.35
CA VAL A 226 9.93 1.20 13.94
C VAL A 226 10.21 -0.22 13.45
N THR A 227 9.20 -0.96 13.00
CA THR A 227 9.33 -2.40 12.73
C THR A 227 9.52 -2.74 11.25
N ARG A 228 8.47 -2.60 10.45
CA ARG A 228 8.40 -3.10 9.05
C ARG A 228 8.14 -2.01 8.02
N GLY A 229 7.84 -0.80 8.48
CA GLY A 229 7.34 0.29 7.69
C GLY A 229 5.82 0.32 7.56
N VAL A 230 5.34 1.50 7.22
CA VAL A 230 3.93 1.79 7.04
C VAL A 230 3.46 1.24 5.70
N SER A 231 2.26 0.68 5.71
CA SER A 231 1.58 0.18 4.52
C SER A 231 0.26 0.90 4.35
N GLN A 232 -0.32 0.82 3.14
CA GLN A 232 -1.64 1.37 2.84
C GLN A 232 -2.71 1.00 3.88
N GLY A 233 -2.68 -0.25 4.38
CA GLY A 233 -3.62 -0.71 5.42
C GLY A 233 -3.55 0.10 6.72
N HIS A 234 -2.35 0.49 7.15
CA HIS A 234 -2.20 1.32 8.35
C HIS A 234 -2.82 2.71 8.16
N TRP A 235 -2.63 3.33 6.98
CA TRP A 235 -3.24 4.63 6.68
C TRP A 235 -4.77 4.59 6.66
N ILE A 236 -5.35 3.50 6.13
CA ILE A 236 -6.80 3.30 6.13
C ILE A 236 -7.33 3.05 7.54
N ASP A 237 -6.62 2.27 8.34
CA ASP A 237 -7.02 2.02 9.74
C ASP A 237 -6.98 3.32 10.55
N VAL A 238 -5.96 4.18 10.33
CA VAL A 238 -5.89 5.52 10.92
C VAL A 238 -7.07 6.36 10.46
N ALA A 239 -7.30 6.51 9.16
CA ALA A 239 -8.43 7.28 8.63
C ALA A 239 -9.77 6.78 9.20
N ARG A 240 -9.98 5.46 9.24
CA ARG A 240 -11.18 4.84 9.83
C ARG A 240 -11.34 5.19 11.31
N SER A 241 -10.25 5.16 12.08
CA SER A 241 -10.29 5.46 13.51
C SER A 241 -10.68 6.91 13.83
N MET A 242 -10.59 7.81 12.85
CA MET A 242 -10.90 9.23 13.04
C MET A 242 -12.39 9.57 12.98
N GLU A 243 -13.24 8.68 12.47
CA GLU A 243 -14.68 8.94 12.33
C GLU A 243 -15.33 9.40 13.65
N SER A 244 -15.15 8.62 14.72
CA SER A 244 -15.76 8.90 16.02
C SER A 244 -15.16 10.13 16.72
N PRO A 245 -13.83 10.32 16.80
CA PRO A 245 -13.26 11.56 17.33
C PRO A 245 -13.69 12.81 16.58
N LEU A 246 -13.67 12.79 15.24
CA LEU A 246 -14.05 13.95 14.43
C LEU A 246 -15.53 14.30 14.58
N ALA A 247 -16.41 13.31 14.79
CA ALA A 247 -17.83 13.54 14.98
C ALA A 247 -18.18 14.17 16.35
N ARG A 248 -17.28 14.09 17.34
CA ARG A 248 -17.50 14.61 18.70
C ARG A 248 -16.95 16.02 18.89
N GLU A 249 -15.96 16.39 18.09
CA GLU A 249 -15.30 17.70 18.15
C GLU A 249 -16.08 18.73 17.34
N GLU A 250 -16.36 19.89 17.95
CA GLU A 250 -16.91 21.03 17.22
C GLU A 250 -15.81 21.63 16.32
N GLY A 251 -15.95 21.44 15.00
CA GLY A 251 -15.31 22.32 14.03
C GLY A 251 -13.97 21.99 13.36
N PRO A 252 -13.30 20.82 13.44
CA PRO A 252 -11.95 20.77 12.87
C PRO A 252 -11.73 19.75 11.76
N VAL A 253 -12.74 19.24 11.04
CA VAL A 253 -12.66 18.81 9.61
C VAL A 253 -14.06 18.72 9.00
N PRO A 254 -14.65 19.82 8.48
CA PRO A 254 -15.91 19.76 7.75
C PRO A 254 -15.93 18.61 6.74
N GLY A 255 -16.99 17.81 6.77
CA GLY A 255 -17.23 16.71 5.83
C GLY A 255 -16.41 15.42 6.06
N MET A 256 -15.27 15.43 6.77
CA MET A 256 -14.46 14.20 6.93
C MET A 256 -15.15 13.16 7.79
N ALA A 257 -15.72 13.56 8.94
CA ALA A 257 -16.45 12.62 9.80
C ALA A 257 -17.60 11.95 9.03
N ASP A 258 -18.35 12.73 8.25
CA ASP A 258 -19.47 12.23 7.45
C ASP A 258 -19.00 11.36 6.27
N ALA A 259 -17.89 11.71 5.62
CA ALA A 259 -17.30 10.92 4.55
C ALA A 259 -16.77 9.56 5.04
N LEU A 260 -16.17 9.55 6.24
CA LEU A 260 -15.65 8.33 6.89
C LEU A 260 -16.75 7.46 7.49
N ARG A 261 -17.92 8.02 7.81
CA ARG A 261 -19.06 7.26 8.34
C ARG A 261 -19.43 6.15 7.37
N ARG A 262 -19.44 4.91 7.86
CA ARG A 262 -19.89 3.76 7.06
C ARG A 262 -21.40 3.88 6.82
N GLY A 263 -21.79 3.93 5.56
CA GLY A 263 -23.20 3.92 5.17
C GLY A 263 -23.84 2.55 5.41
N LYS A 264 -25.16 2.53 5.60
CA LYS A 264 -25.92 1.27 5.66
C LYS A 264 -25.73 0.51 4.35
N GLY A 265 -25.59 -0.82 4.44
CA GLY A 265 -25.50 -1.70 3.28
C GLY A 265 -24.13 -1.74 2.59
N GLY A 266 -23.04 -1.35 3.26
CA GLY A 266 -21.70 -1.41 2.66
C GLY A 266 -21.50 -0.31 1.63
N SER A 267 -21.75 0.94 2.03
CA SER A 267 -21.51 2.13 1.20
C SER A 267 -20.64 3.14 1.97
N GLY A 268 -20.11 4.14 1.27
CA GLY A 268 -19.26 5.18 1.84
C GLY A 268 -17.80 5.10 1.40
N LEU A 269 -17.02 6.13 1.73
CA LEU A 269 -15.62 6.26 1.29
C LEU A 269 -14.78 5.06 1.70
N LEU A 270 -14.88 4.64 2.97
CA LEU A 270 -14.12 3.51 3.49
C LEU A 270 -14.49 2.19 2.81
N TYR A 271 -15.75 2.00 2.43
CA TYR A 271 -16.15 0.80 1.68
C TYR A 271 -15.48 0.76 0.31
N ASP A 272 -15.50 1.86 -0.43
CA ASP A 272 -14.88 1.91 -1.76
C ASP A 272 -13.35 1.75 -1.66
N LEU A 273 -12.71 2.34 -0.64
CA LEU A 273 -11.29 2.09 -0.36
C LEU A 273 -11.01 0.62 0.00
N ASP A 274 -11.86 -0.03 0.82
CA ASP A 274 -11.71 -1.43 1.17
C ASP A 274 -11.78 -2.34 -0.10
N GLN A 275 -12.64 -2.01 -1.08
CA GLN A 275 -12.69 -2.71 -2.37
C GLN A 275 -11.40 -2.52 -3.19
N LEU A 276 -10.89 -1.29 -3.26
CA LEU A 276 -9.67 -0.95 -3.98
C LEU A 276 -8.43 -1.62 -3.35
N VAL A 277 -8.37 -1.70 -2.01
CA VAL A 277 -7.32 -2.42 -1.29
C VAL A 277 -7.38 -3.92 -1.54
N ALA A 278 -8.58 -4.50 -1.56
CA ALA A 278 -8.74 -5.90 -1.90
C ALA A 278 -8.18 -6.18 -3.30
N GLU A 279 -8.44 -5.31 -4.28
CA GLU A 279 -7.87 -5.43 -5.62
C GLU A 279 -6.34 -5.22 -5.65
N TRP A 280 -5.84 -4.21 -4.93
CA TRP A 280 -4.39 -4.00 -4.78
C TRP A 280 -3.70 -5.25 -4.22
N ASN A 281 -4.26 -5.86 -3.18
CA ASN A 281 -3.70 -7.06 -2.57
C ASN A 281 -3.72 -8.26 -3.54
N ARG A 282 -4.80 -8.42 -4.32
CA ARG A 282 -4.86 -9.44 -5.39
C ARG A 282 -3.71 -9.21 -6.39
N TRP A 283 -3.55 -7.98 -6.86
CA TRP A 283 -2.48 -7.60 -7.78
C TRP A 283 -1.08 -7.87 -7.18
N ALA A 284 -0.82 -7.40 -5.96
CA ALA A 284 0.47 -7.56 -5.28
C ALA A 284 0.82 -9.03 -5.00
N HIS A 285 -0.17 -9.91 -4.87
CA HIS A 285 0.01 -11.36 -4.72
C HIS A 285 0.10 -12.11 -6.05
N GLY A 286 0.27 -11.40 -7.17
CA GLY A 286 0.48 -11.99 -8.50
C GLY A 286 -0.80 -12.41 -9.21
N ALA A 287 -1.97 -12.03 -8.69
CA ALA A 287 -3.27 -12.22 -9.32
C ALA A 287 -3.74 -10.95 -10.07
N GLY A 288 -2.80 -10.11 -10.51
CA GLY A 288 -3.10 -8.98 -11.39
C GLY A 288 -3.42 -9.42 -12.83
N PRO A 289 -3.99 -8.52 -13.65
CA PRO A 289 -4.38 -8.85 -15.02
C PRO A 289 -3.17 -9.25 -15.86
N ARG A 290 -3.32 -10.35 -16.62
CA ARG A 290 -2.24 -10.95 -17.42
C ARG A 290 -2.08 -10.28 -18.77
N ASN A 291 -3.15 -9.71 -19.29
CA ASN A 291 -3.22 -9.11 -20.62
C ASN A 291 -4.12 -7.85 -20.62
N LYS A 292 -4.14 -7.10 -21.73
CA LYS A 292 -4.90 -5.86 -21.85
C LYS A 292 -6.42 -6.06 -21.74
N PRO A 293 -7.04 -7.11 -22.34
CA PRO A 293 -8.46 -7.38 -22.14
C PRO A 293 -8.83 -7.63 -20.67
N GLU A 294 -8.09 -8.48 -19.97
CA GLU A 294 -8.30 -8.73 -18.53
C GLU A 294 -8.13 -7.44 -17.72
N ALA A 295 -7.14 -6.61 -18.06
CA ALA A 295 -6.97 -5.31 -17.41
C ALA A 295 -8.17 -4.38 -17.64
N ALA A 296 -8.74 -4.36 -18.85
CA ALA A 296 -9.94 -3.57 -19.14
C ALA A 296 -11.16 -4.06 -18.35
N GLU A 297 -11.34 -5.37 -18.18
CA GLU A 297 -12.39 -5.95 -17.34
C GLU A 297 -12.21 -5.55 -15.86
N ARG A 298 -11.00 -5.74 -15.32
CA ARG A 298 -10.68 -5.33 -13.93
C ARG A 298 -10.82 -3.83 -13.72
N LEU A 299 -10.43 -3.04 -14.70
CA LEU A 299 -10.57 -1.58 -14.67
C LEU A 299 -12.05 -1.17 -14.66
N ALA A 300 -12.91 -1.83 -15.44
CA ALA A 300 -14.35 -1.58 -15.44
C ALA A 300 -14.98 -1.85 -14.06
N GLU A 301 -14.48 -2.84 -13.32
CA GLU A 301 -14.90 -3.12 -11.94
C GLU A 301 -14.32 -2.10 -10.94
N THR A 302 -13.06 -1.71 -11.11
CA THR A 302 -12.30 -0.90 -10.14
C THR A 302 -12.62 0.60 -10.23
N MET A 303 -12.78 1.13 -11.44
CA MET A 303 -12.96 2.57 -11.66
C MET A 303 -14.18 3.17 -10.94
N PRO A 304 -15.37 2.54 -10.93
CA PRO A 304 -16.50 3.08 -10.19
C PRO A 304 -16.24 3.24 -8.69
N HIS A 305 -15.44 2.37 -8.09
CA HIS A 305 -15.03 2.51 -6.68
C HIS A 305 -14.11 3.71 -6.49
N LEU A 306 -13.13 3.87 -7.39
CA LEU A 306 -12.20 5.01 -7.33
C LEU A 306 -12.91 6.35 -7.53
N GLU A 307 -13.81 6.45 -8.51
CA GLU A 307 -14.57 7.68 -8.79
C GLU A 307 -15.40 8.09 -7.57
N ARG A 308 -16.18 7.17 -6.99
CA ARG A 308 -16.95 7.47 -5.78
C ARG A 308 -16.08 7.79 -4.56
N ALA A 309 -14.90 7.18 -4.46
CA ALA A 309 -13.95 7.51 -3.39
C ALA A 309 -13.40 8.93 -3.56
N LEU A 310 -13.04 9.35 -4.78
CA LEU A 310 -12.58 10.71 -5.07
C LEU A 310 -13.68 11.74 -4.84
N GLU A 311 -14.90 11.46 -5.30
CA GLU A 311 -16.07 12.32 -5.08
C GLU A 311 -16.36 12.51 -3.59
N ARG A 312 -16.36 11.44 -2.80
CA ARG A 312 -16.55 11.54 -1.34
C ARG A 312 -15.37 12.14 -0.59
N ALA A 313 -14.19 12.21 -1.22
CA ALA A 313 -13.02 12.90 -0.67
C ALA A 313 -12.99 14.39 -1.02
N SER A 314 -14.01 14.92 -1.71
CA SER A 314 -14.12 16.35 -2.06
C SER A 314 -14.09 17.30 -0.86
N PHE A 315 -14.40 16.84 0.35
CA PHE A 315 -14.23 17.64 1.57
C PHE A 315 -12.77 18.10 1.78
N LEU A 316 -11.77 17.38 1.22
CA LEU A 316 -10.36 17.80 1.27
C LEU A 316 -10.09 19.11 0.52
N THR A 317 -11.01 19.55 -0.35
CA THR A 317 -10.87 20.84 -1.06
C THR A 317 -11.01 22.04 -0.11
N GLU A 318 -11.74 21.87 0.99
CA GLU A 318 -11.90 22.86 2.06
C GLU A 318 -10.69 22.89 3.02
N TRP A 319 -9.72 21.99 2.80
CA TRP A 319 -8.58 21.69 3.67
C TRP A 319 -7.26 21.86 2.91
N PRO A 320 -6.97 23.06 2.40
CA PRO A 320 -5.84 23.23 1.51
C PRO A 320 -4.53 22.94 2.24
N TRP A 321 -3.71 22.09 1.63
CA TRP A 321 -2.33 21.91 2.04
C TRP A 321 -1.55 23.13 1.56
N VAL A 322 -0.78 23.72 2.47
CA VAL A 322 0.06 24.87 2.18
C VAL A 322 1.48 24.61 2.65
N LEU A 323 2.45 24.92 1.81
CA LEU A 323 3.86 24.96 2.18
C LEU A 323 4.19 26.38 2.63
N ILE A 324 4.61 26.55 3.87
CA ILE A 324 5.01 27.87 4.36
C ILE A 324 6.41 28.18 3.82
N GLU A 325 6.54 29.31 3.13
CA GLU A 325 7.81 29.75 2.58
C GLU A 325 8.50 30.72 3.54
N LYS A 326 7.70 31.59 4.16
CA LYS A 326 8.22 32.63 5.04
C LYS A 326 7.15 33.16 5.99
N SER A 327 7.44 33.19 7.28
CA SER A 327 6.63 33.83 8.31
C SER A 327 7.28 35.09 8.88
N GLN A 328 6.60 36.24 8.84
CA GLN A 328 7.13 37.52 9.31
C GLN A 328 6.23 38.17 10.36
N TRP A 329 6.76 38.39 11.56
CA TRP A 329 6.05 39.10 12.62
C TRP A 329 5.85 40.59 12.28
N ARG A 330 4.61 41.04 12.34
CA ARG A 330 4.23 42.45 12.19
C ARG A 330 3.93 43.05 13.55
N ARG A 331 4.92 43.75 14.10
CA ARG A 331 4.88 44.28 15.48
C ARG A 331 3.67 45.18 15.75
N ARG A 332 3.24 45.98 14.77
CA ARG A 332 2.14 46.95 14.95
C ARG A 332 0.79 46.25 15.00
N GLU A 333 0.57 45.31 14.10
CA GLU A 333 -0.67 44.54 13.94
C GLU A 333 -0.77 43.39 14.94
N ARG A 334 0.37 42.99 15.52
CA ARG A 334 0.51 41.85 16.46
C ARG A 334 0.07 40.52 15.85
N ASP A 335 0.43 40.32 14.59
CA ASP A 335 0.18 39.10 13.83
C ASP A 335 1.39 38.76 12.93
N PHE A 336 1.30 37.65 12.21
CA PHE A 336 2.27 37.21 11.23
C PHE A 336 1.72 37.38 9.83
N LEU A 337 2.49 38.02 8.95
CA LEU A 337 2.30 37.95 7.51
C LEU A 337 3.07 36.74 6.98
N VAL A 338 2.35 35.79 6.40
CA VAL A 338 2.91 34.53 5.94
C VAL A 338 2.79 34.44 4.42
N SER A 339 3.92 34.14 3.77
CA SER A 339 3.98 33.71 2.37
C SER A 339 3.93 32.19 2.35
N ALA A 340 3.05 31.64 1.51
CA ALA A 340 2.90 30.19 1.37
C ALA A 340 2.64 29.81 -0.08
N SER A 341 2.96 28.57 -0.44
CA SER A 341 2.54 27.97 -1.70
C SER A 341 1.43 26.95 -1.44
N ARG A 342 0.31 27.07 -2.17
CA ARG A 342 -0.86 26.19 -2.06
C ARG A 342 -0.60 24.89 -2.82
N ALA A 343 -0.33 23.82 -2.08
CA ALA A 343 -0.05 22.49 -2.60
C ALA A 343 -1.33 21.71 -2.93
N MET A 344 -2.15 22.30 -3.80
CA MET A 344 -3.39 21.75 -4.32
C MET A 344 -3.31 21.65 -5.85
N GLY A 345 -4.09 20.76 -6.46
CA GLY A 345 -4.03 20.54 -7.90
C GLY A 345 -2.78 19.76 -8.34
N ASP A 346 -2.63 19.50 -9.64
CA ASP A 346 -1.62 18.57 -10.16
C ASP A 346 -0.30 19.21 -10.61
N HIS A 347 -0.19 20.54 -10.47
CA HIS A 347 0.97 21.30 -10.90
C HIS A 347 2.09 21.23 -9.86
N PRO A 348 3.35 20.91 -10.26
CA PRO A 348 4.47 20.82 -9.33
C PRO A 348 4.94 22.19 -8.82
N ASP A 349 4.70 23.26 -9.57
CA ASP A 349 4.89 24.62 -9.11
C ASP A 349 3.57 25.10 -8.49
N PHE A 350 3.55 25.21 -7.17
CA PHE A 350 2.36 25.55 -6.40
C PHE A 350 1.97 27.01 -6.54
N ASP A 351 0.67 27.29 -6.47
CA ASP A 351 0.16 28.66 -6.52
C ASP A 351 0.59 29.43 -5.25
N HIS A 352 1.21 30.59 -5.41
CA HIS A 352 1.58 31.43 -4.27
C HIS A 352 0.36 32.11 -3.65
N MET A 353 0.35 32.22 -2.33
CA MET A 353 -0.67 32.94 -1.58
C MET A 353 -0.04 33.64 -0.37
N SER A 354 -0.75 34.64 0.16
CA SER A 354 -0.40 35.27 1.43
C SER A 354 -1.57 35.16 2.40
N ILE A 355 -1.25 34.82 3.64
CA ILE A 355 -2.20 34.75 4.74
C ILE A 355 -1.70 35.58 5.92
N THR A 356 -2.64 36.03 6.75
CA THR A 356 -2.34 36.63 8.05
C THR A 356 -2.80 35.66 9.13
N THR A 357 -1.98 35.43 10.14
CA THR A 357 -2.30 34.56 11.27
C THR A 357 -1.73 35.10 12.57
N THR A 358 -2.37 34.80 13.69
CA THR A 358 -1.83 35.09 15.04
C THR A 358 -0.84 34.04 15.52
N GLU A 359 -0.78 32.88 14.85
CA GLU A 359 0.07 31.75 15.20
C GLU A 359 1.42 31.84 14.45
N THR A 360 2.50 31.42 15.13
CA THR A 360 3.79 31.25 14.48
C THR A 360 3.77 30.00 13.61
N LEU A 361 3.95 30.16 12.31
CA LEU A 361 4.15 29.05 11.38
C LEU A 361 5.62 28.94 11.00
N ALA A 362 6.16 27.73 11.04
CA ALA A 362 7.55 27.44 10.66
C ALA A 362 7.72 27.38 9.14
N ASP A 363 8.83 27.94 8.66
CA ASP A 363 9.21 27.94 7.23
C ASP A 363 9.56 26.51 6.77
N ASP A 364 9.35 26.22 5.48
CA ASP A 364 9.58 24.92 4.81
C ASP A 364 8.77 23.75 5.39
N ILE A 365 7.66 24.04 6.08
CA ILE A 365 6.75 23.07 6.67
C ILE A 365 5.39 23.09 5.97
N PHE A 366 4.82 21.90 5.77
CA PHE A 366 3.45 21.77 5.29
C PHE A 366 2.45 21.91 6.44
N TYR A 367 1.39 22.68 6.20
CA TYR A 367 0.24 22.78 7.09
C TYR A 367 -1.05 22.50 6.31
N ILE A 368 -2.08 22.05 7.02
CA ILE A 368 -3.45 22.19 6.57
C ILE A 368 -4.02 23.47 7.16
N LEU A 369 -4.59 24.33 6.33
CA LEU A 369 -5.36 25.48 6.83
C LEU A 369 -6.77 25.01 7.18
N SER A 370 -7.10 25.04 8.48
CA SER A 370 -8.44 24.76 8.98
C SER A 370 -9.13 26.04 9.46
N PRO A 371 -10.47 26.05 9.61
CA PRO A 371 -11.18 27.15 10.25
C PRO A 371 -10.70 27.44 11.69
N THR A 372 -10.11 26.44 12.35
CA THR A 372 -9.67 26.54 13.76
C THR A 372 -8.19 26.87 13.93
N GLY A 373 -7.41 27.00 12.85
CA GLY A 373 -5.97 27.21 12.90
C GLY A 373 -5.19 26.33 11.92
N ALA A 374 -3.88 26.47 11.91
CA ALA A 374 -3.01 25.68 11.04
C ALA A 374 -2.63 24.35 11.70
N ILE A 375 -2.78 23.24 10.97
CA ILE A 375 -2.44 21.90 11.44
C ILE A 375 -1.13 21.47 10.78
N ASP A 376 -0.08 21.30 11.57
CA ASP A 376 1.24 20.88 11.10
C ASP A 376 1.22 19.43 10.60
N LEU A 377 1.70 19.21 9.37
CA LEU A 377 1.82 17.92 8.71
C LEU A 377 3.18 17.24 8.93
N THR A 378 4.18 17.91 9.48
CA THR A 378 5.49 17.32 9.84
C THR A 378 5.34 16.50 11.11
N PRO A 379 5.88 15.28 11.25
CA PRO A 379 6.86 14.64 10.37
C PRO A 379 6.22 13.76 9.28
N LEU A 380 4.90 13.75 9.15
CA LEU A 380 4.17 12.84 8.25
C LEU A 380 4.38 13.18 6.78
N VAL A 381 4.48 14.47 6.44
CA VAL A 381 4.71 14.98 5.08
C VAL A 381 5.77 16.05 5.09
N VAL A 382 6.71 15.96 4.15
CA VAL A 382 7.73 16.98 3.91
C VAL A 382 7.97 17.16 2.42
N ILE A 383 8.58 18.29 2.04
CA ILE A 383 9.14 18.49 0.70
C ILE A 383 10.67 18.49 0.79
N ARG A 384 11.32 17.63 0.00
CA ARG A 384 12.78 17.48 0.01
C ARG A 384 13.33 17.27 -1.40
N PRO A 385 14.58 17.68 -1.67
CA PRO A 385 15.23 17.35 -2.93
C PRO A 385 15.43 15.82 -3.04
N CYS A 386 14.91 15.23 -4.10
CA CYS A 386 15.09 13.81 -4.37
C CYS A 386 16.49 13.56 -4.95
N PRO A 387 17.33 12.70 -4.36
CA PRO A 387 18.68 12.43 -4.86
C PRO A 387 18.69 11.63 -6.17
N THR A 388 17.57 11.00 -6.53
CA THR A 388 17.43 10.25 -7.79
C THR A 388 16.99 11.14 -8.94
N CYS A 389 16.08 12.09 -8.67
CA CYS A 389 15.49 12.93 -9.72
C CYS A 389 16.08 14.34 -9.79
N HIS A 390 16.80 14.76 -8.74
CA HIS A 390 17.30 16.12 -8.55
C HIS A 390 16.20 17.21 -8.61
N GLN A 391 14.98 16.85 -8.20
CA GLN A 391 13.82 17.74 -8.10
C GLN A 391 13.28 17.72 -6.67
N ARG A 392 12.65 18.81 -6.22
CA ARG A 392 11.91 18.81 -4.96
C ARG A 392 10.68 17.91 -5.12
N GLU A 393 10.50 16.96 -4.22
CA GLU A 393 9.35 16.05 -4.22
C GLU A 393 8.66 16.08 -2.87
N VAL A 394 7.33 16.03 -2.89
CA VAL A 394 6.53 15.80 -1.68
C VAL A 394 6.68 14.33 -1.29
N ALA A 395 7.07 14.10 -0.05
CA ALA A 395 7.33 12.77 0.49
C ALA A 395 6.58 12.58 1.80
N TYR A 396 6.21 11.34 2.10
CA TYR A 396 5.58 10.95 3.35
C TYR A 396 6.47 9.98 4.13
N ALA A 397 6.33 9.99 5.45
CA ALA A 397 7.06 9.08 6.32
C ALA A 397 6.64 7.61 6.08
N ASP A 398 7.64 6.73 5.93
CA ASP A 398 7.43 5.29 5.68
C ASP A 398 7.93 4.42 6.83
N LYS A 399 9.20 4.58 7.25
CA LYS A 399 9.79 3.75 8.31
C LYS A 399 10.98 4.43 8.96
N LEU A 400 11.35 3.98 10.15
CA LEU A 400 12.59 4.35 10.81
C LEU A 400 13.72 3.42 10.33
N ASP A 401 14.76 3.99 9.74
CA ASP A 401 16.02 3.31 9.49
C ASP A 401 16.98 3.55 10.65
N LYS A 402 17.59 2.48 11.17
CA LYS A 402 18.46 2.55 12.35
C LYS A 402 19.66 3.48 12.18
N ASN A 403 20.16 3.63 10.95
CA ASN A 403 21.39 4.35 10.68
C ASN A 403 21.16 5.67 9.94
N LYS A 404 20.07 5.76 9.16
CA LYS A 404 19.83 6.88 8.26
C LYS A 404 18.70 7.81 8.73
N GLY A 405 17.99 7.46 9.80
CA GLY A 405 16.86 8.23 10.30
C GLY A 405 15.55 7.84 9.62
N VAL A 406 14.64 8.80 9.43
CA VAL A 406 13.32 8.53 8.86
C VAL A 406 13.43 8.31 7.36
N SER A 407 13.04 7.13 6.90
CA SER A 407 12.84 6.81 5.48
C SER A 407 11.55 7.47 5.01
N LEU A 408 11.65 8.36 4.03
CA LEU A 408 10.54 9.06 3.40
C LEU A 408 10.32 8.49 2.00
N LYS A 409 9.06 8.25 1.60
CA LYS A 409 8.71 7.84 0.24
C LYS A 409 8.09 9.00 -0.51
N THR A 410 8.56 9.27 -1.72
CA THR A 410 7.98 10.33 -2.55
C THR A 410 6.65 9.89 -3.15
N PHE A 411 5.65 10.77 -3.15
CA PHE A 411 4.32 10.45 -3.67
C PHE A 411 4.35 10.20 -5.19
N ASP A 412 5.13 10.98 -5.93
CA ASP A 412 5.13 10.92 -7.39
C ASP A 412 5.83 9.63 -7.89
N ARG A 413 7.04 9.35 -7.41
CA ARG A 413 7.90 8.31 -8.00
C ARG A 413 8.16 7.13 -7.05
N GLY A 414 7.77 7.23 -5.79
CA GLY A 414 8.06 6.20 -4.79
C GLY A 414 9.55 6.09 -4.44
N HIS A 415 10.34 7.13 -4.73
CA HIS A 415 11.75 7.15 -4.36
C HIS A 415 11.90 7.30 -2.85
N VAL A 416 12.98 6.74 -2.31
CA VAL A 416 13.24 6.75 -0.87
C VAL A 416 14.29 7.81 -0.55
N LEU A 417 13.93 8.69 0.38
CA LEU A 417 14.79 9.72 0.98
C LEU A 417 15.03 9.36 2.45
N TYR A 418 16.05 9.95 3.07
CA TYR A 418 16.32 9.76 4.49
C TYR A 418 16.46 11.12 5.17
N GLU A 419 15.80 11.28 6.31
CA GLU A 419 15.78 12.51 7.11
C GLU A 419 16.05 12.19 8.59
N PRO A 420 17.28 12.38 9.07
CA PRO A 420 17.66 12.15 10.46
C PRO A 420 16.96 13.08 11.45
N SER A 421 16.59 14.30 11.03
CA SER A 421 16.02 15.30 11.94
C SER A 421 14.62 14.94 12.46
N LEU A 422 13.88 14.08 11.76
CA LEU A 422 12.49 13.75 12.09
C LEU A 422 12.34 12.53 13.02
N VAL A 423 13.44 11.94 13.51
CA VAL A 423 13.41 10.69 14.27
C VAL A 423 12.58 10.81 15.54
N ASP A 424 12.78 11.88 16.32
CA ASP A 424 12.10 12.06 17.60
C ASP A 424 10.63 12.42 17.42
N GLU A 425 10.31 13.18 16.37
CA GLU A 425 8.93 13.51 16.03
C GLU A 425 8.14 12.28 15.55
N ILE A 426 8.74 11.40 14.76
CA ILE A 426 8.08 10.16 14.30
C ILE A 426 7.75 9.23 15.47
N ARG A 427 8.63 9.20 16.49
CA ARG A 427 8.44 8.36 17.68
C ARG A 427 7.34 8.86 18.61
N THR A 428 6.81 10.06 18.40
CA THR A 428 5.80 10.67 19.28
C THR A 428 4.51 11.00 18.53
N ILE A 429 4.26 10.37 17.36
CA ILE A 429 3.05 10.62 16.57
C ILE A 429 1.78 10.27 17.36
N ALA A 430 1.73 9.12 18.04
CA ALA A 430 0.55 8.74 18.81
C ALA A 430 0.50 9.47 20.15
N HIS A 431 1.67 9.84 20.70
CA HIS A 431 1.80 10.42 22.03
C HIS A 431 2.71 11.68 22.03
N PRO A 432 2.24 12.81 21.47
CA PRO A 432 3.05 14.03 21.35
C PRO A 432 3.42 14.67 22.70
N HIS A 433 2.70 14.32 23.78
CA HIS A 433 2.95 14.78 25.14
C HIS A 433 3.38 13.65 26.10
N GLY A 434 3.80 12.49 25.56
CA GLY A 434 4.31 11.38 26.38
C GLY A 434 5.50 11.83 27.23
N ASN A 435 5.45 11.58 28.53
CA ASN A 435 6.50 11.95 29.48
C ASN A 435 7.85 11.44 28.96
N ALA A 436 8.80 12.36 28.76
CA ALA A 436 10.18 12.07 28.35
C ALA A 436 10.96 11.16 29.34
N SER A 437 10.32 10.63 30.38
CA SER A 437 10.89 9.77 31.42
C SER A 437 11.00 8.30 31.04
N ASP A 438 10.27 7.82 30.03
CA ASP A 438 10.15 6.36 29.77
C ASP A 438 10.97 5.87 28.57
N ALA A 439 11.75 6.77 27.94
CA ALA A 439 12.60 6.46 26.79
C ALA A 439 14.10 6.61 27.13
N ILE A 440 14.60 5.78 28.06
CA ILE A 440 16.04 5.46 28.23
C ILE A 440 16.20 3.95 28.42
#